data_AF-A0A512UN68-F1
#
_entry.id   AF-A0A512UN68-F1
#
_cell.length_a   1.000
_cell.length_b   1.000
_cell.length_c   1.000
_cell.angle_alpha   90.00
_cell.angle_beta   90.00
_cell.angle_gamma   90.00
#
_symmetry.space_group_name_H-M   'P 1'
#
loop_
_entity.id
_entity.type
_entity.pdbx_description
1 polymer ?
#
loop_
_entity_poly.entity_id
_entity_poly.type
_entity_poly.pdbx_seq_one_letter_code
_entity_poly.pdbx_strand_id
1 'polypeptide(L)'
;MIHTWFAFTTFLTVALAVWERPVDVNACKSLQITGKGSTVNFYKTPLNDQSFKTDPDFNTTGYQKFGFLKTITGVNDINFSSSEGDIYGYRISQSNFSMDITGYFLAPQTGEYHFTMEVDDGAFFWMGAGDSCSGTAIDDVTGQSFKAESLKPMKLIIDLEEGLYYPIKIVCANWHGGAKFDLQYSAPDGTIVKEIASNIYQALKEPTNTKRGDQTDTTELIPEETPNGCNSLKPIGTGAEVSFYKYPYEDMTYNEDPLFYVRTYKYYEYLNTITGVTALNYVYEHTAGSKNPGPTGEIYGYEITPSNFTMVISGYFLAKKTGAYNFTMVAEDGTLLRLGTGGSCSGDASVDAIGNPHVALYKHSKSPTYNLKAGVYYPITFVHVHSYRNGKFDVQYTDPDGTVVTDIGSDLHQAYQEPTNTGTGNETNTMDLAPTDTPINTPNGCDSLEFTGTGADVSFYKYPYGDMSYIKDPSFYSSTYKKFGSLDSTTGVKALNYIYETHCWIL
;
A
#
# COMPACT_ATOMS: atom_id res chain seq x y z
N MET A 1 -69.49 30.76 39.26
CA MET A 1 -68.96 29.38 39.25
C MET A 1 -68.72 29.00 37.80
N ILE A 2 -67.48 29.20 37.32
CA ILE A 2 -67.04 28.80 35.98
C ILE A 2 -65.77 27.99 36.21
N HIS A 3 -65.85 26.69 35.96
CA HIS A 3 -64.70 25.80 35.97
C HIS A 3 -64.06 25.79 34.58
N THR A 4 -62.87 26.37 34.49
CA THR A 4 -62.00 26.26 33.33
C THR A 4 -61.27 24.91 33.39
N TRP A 5 -61.49 24.09 32.36
CA TRP A 5 -60.75 22.86 32.12
C TRP A 5 -59.40 23.19 31.46
N PHE A 6 -58.30 22.76 32.07
CA PHE A 6 -56.99 22.67 31.40
C PHE A 6 -56.80 21.23 30.93
N ALA A 7 -56.80 21.01 29.61
CA ALA A 7 -56.35 19.77 29.01
C ALA A 7 -54.83 19.86 28.80
N PHE A 8 -54.07 19.07 29.55
CA PHE A 8 -52.66 18.81 29.27
C PHE A 8 -52.56 17.83 28.10
N THR A 9 -52.10 18.30 26.96
CA THR A 9 -51.68 17.45 25.83
C THR A 9 -50.22 17.07 26.05
N THR A 10 -49.99 15.84 26.48
CA THR A 10 -48.65 15.22 26.49
C THR A 10 -48.25 14.91 25.05
N PHE A 11 -47.34 15.72 24.49
CA PHE A 11 -46.64 15.36 23.26
C PHE A 11 -45.64 14.23 23.58
N LEU A 12 -45.98 13.01 23.18
CA LEU A 12 -45.06 11.88 23.16
C LEU A 12 -44.11 12.09 21.96
N THR A 13 -42.93 12.66 22.20
CA THR A 13 -41.85 12.66 21.19
C THR A 13 -41.31 11.24 21.08
N VAL A 14 -41.76 10.51 20.06
CA VAL A 14 -41.09 9.28 19.63
C VAL A 14 -39.75 9.71 19.04
N ALA A 15 -38.69 9.60 19.82
CA ALA A 15 -37.34 9.64 19.28
C ALA A 15 -37.22 8.44 18.34
N LEU A 16 -37.15 8.70 17.03
CA LEU A 16 -36.66 7.73 16.07
C LEU A 16 -35.20 7.45 16.45
N ALA A 17 -34.97 6.38 17.20
CA ALA A 17 -33.64 5.79 17.29
C ALA A 17 -33.28 5.36 15.86
N VAL A 18 -32.43 6.14 15.20
CA VAL A 18 -31.70 5.65 14.04
C VAL A 18 -30.88 4.48 14.57
N TRP A 19 -31.34 3.26 14.31
CA TRP A 19 -30.52 2.07 14.54
C TRP A 19 -29.37 2.17 13.56
N GLU A 20 -28.20 2.56 14.05
CA GLU A 20 -26.94 2.40 13.33
C GLU A 20 -26.80 0.90 13.07
N ARG A 21 -26.98 0.48 11.82
CA ARG A 21 -26.85 -0.93 11.45
C ARG A 21 -25.38 -1.33 11.55
N PRO A 22 -25.05 -2.51 12.09
CA PRO A 22 -23.70 -3.03 12.05
C PRO A 22 -23.25 -3.18 10.59
N VAL A 23 -21.95 -2.99 10.37
CA VAL A 23 -21.32 -3.14 9.06
C VAL A 23 -20.49 -4.42 9.06
N ASP A 24 -20.64 -5.23 8.01
CA ASP A 24 -19.81 -6.42 7.81
C ASP A 24 -18.41 -6.03 7.31
N VAL A 25 -17.40 -6.70 7.87
CA VAL A 25 -15.99 -6.56 7.44
C VAL A 25 -15.37 -7.93 7.19
N ASN A 26 -14.47 -8.02 6.21
CA ASN A 26 -13.81 -9.29 5.90
C ASN A 26 -12.72 -9.61 6.94
N ALA A 27 -12.65 -10.87 7.34
CA ALA A 27 -11.56 -11.39 8.14
C ALA A 27 -10.47 -12.02 7.28
N CYS A 28 -9.26 -12.12 7.85
CA CYS A 28 -8.20 -12.97 7.33
C CYS A 28 -8.44 -14.43 7.73
N LYS A 29 -8.53 -15.31 6.73
CA LYS A 29 -8.55 -16.76 6.93
C LYS A 29 -7.12 -17.29 6.83
N SER A 30 -6.75 -18.17 7.76
CA SER A 30 -5.46 -18.90 7.77
C SER A 30 -4.24 -17.99 7.97
N LEU A 31 -4.03 -17.56 9.21
CA LEU A 31 -2.89 -16.75 9.64
C LEU A 31 -2.00 -17.50 10.65
N GLN A 32 -0.69 -17.45 10.42
CA GLN A 32 0.34 -17.91 11.34
C GLN A 32 0.69 -16.79 12.30
N ILE A 33 0.31 -16.95 13.56
CA ILE A 33 0.60 -15.95 14.60
C ILE A 33 2.09 -15.92 14.90
N THR A 34 2.71 -14.76 14.71
CA THR A 34 4.14 -14.52 14.92
C THR A 34 4.43 -13.74 16.19
N GLY A 35 3.44 -13.04 16.74
CA GLY A 35 3.59 -12.27 17.96
C GLY A 35 2.26 -11.80 18.53
N LYS A 36 2.30 -11.29 19.77
CA LYS A 36 1.16 -10.67 20.45
C LYS A 36 1.42 -9.19 20.66
N GLY A 37 0.37 -8.38 20.56
CA GLY A 37 0.40 -6.93 20.68
C GLY A 37 0.53 -6.23 19.33
N SER A 38 0.36 -4.91 19.37
CA SER A 38 0.43 -4.05 18.20
C SER A 38 1.87 -3.74 17.80
N THR A 39 2.05 -3.41 16.53
CA THR A 39 3.24 -2.74 16.00
C THR A 39 2.93 -1.25 15.86
N VAL A 40 3.75 -0.40 16.46
CA VAL A 40 3.60 1.05 16.45
C VAL A 40 4.77 1.69 15.73
N ASN A 41 4.51 2.45 14.67
CA ASN A 41 5.51 3.23 13.96
C ASN A 41 5.32 4.71 14.27
N PHE A 42 6.36 5.38 14.73
CA PHE A 42 6.38 6.81 15.01
C PHE A 42 6.97 7.58 13.82
N TYR A 43 6.41 8.76 13.57
CA TYR A 43 6.85 9.68 12.53
C TYR A 43 6.95 11.09 13.11
N LYS A 44 7.87 11.88 12.55
CA LYS A 44 7.93 13.31 12.83
C LYS A 44 6.63 13.94 12.35
N THR A 45 6.25 15.06 12.93
CA THR A 45 5.21 15.92 12.37
C THR A 45 5.59 17.34 12.73
N PRO A 46 5.63 18.30 11.81
CA PRO A 46 5.99 19.67 12.16
C PRO A 46 5.02 20.24 13.20
N LEU A 47 5.55 21.03 14.14
CA LEU A 47 4.71 21.69 15.13
C LEU A 47 3.66 22.55 14.43
N ASN A 48 2.42 22.44 14.87
CA ASN A 48 1.27 23.12 14.29
C ASN A 48 0.91 22.71 12.84
N ASP A 49 1.38 21.56 12.34
CA ASP A 49 0.98 21.03 11.03
C ASP A 49 -0.43 20.41 11.04
N GLN A 50 -1.34 20.96 10.22
CA GLN A 50 -2.74 20.52 10.15
C GLN A 50 -3.02 19.52 9.01
N SER A 51 -1.99 18.84 8.47
CA SER A 51 -2.18 17.90 7.36
C SER A 51 -3.19 16.80 7.70
N PHE A 52 -3.32 16.37 8.96
CA PHE A 52 -4.36 15.41 9.36
C PHE A 52 -5.80 15.90 9.15
N LYS A 53 -5.99 17.22 8.95
CA LYS A 53 -7.28 17.84 8.57
C LYS A 53 -7.38 18.09 7.08
N THR A 54 -6.29 18.48 6.42
CA THR A 54 -6.32 19.04 5.06
C THR A 54 -5.81 18.10 3.98
N ASP A 55 -4.95 17.15 4.32
CA ASP A 55 -4.38 16.18 3.39
C ASP A 55 -5.32 14.96 3.30
N PRO A 56 -5.94 14.71 2.14
CA PRO A 56 -6.89 13.61 1.96
C PRO A 56 -6.23 12.24 2.16
N ASP A 57 -4.92 12.15 1.98
CA ASP A 57 -4.15 10.91 2.08
C ASP A 57 -3.49 10.76 3.45
N PHE A 58 -3.66 11.71 4.38
CA PHE A 58 -3.01 11.66 5.70
C PHE A 58 -3.32 10.37 6.46
N ASN A 59 -4.49 9.78 6.23
CA ASN A 59 -4.94 8.60 6.93
C ASN A 59 -4.34 7.30 6.30
N THR A 60 -3.94 7.34 5.03
CA THR A 60 -3.32 6.19 4.34
C THR A 60 -1.80 6.29 4.34
N THR A 61 -1.25 7.40 3.86
CA THR A 61 0.21 7.57 3.65
C THR A 61 0.76 8.97 3.93
N GLY A 62 -0.08 10.00 3.93
CA GLY A 62 0.35 11.41 4.00
C GLY A 62 1.06 11.78 5.31
N TYR A 63 0.84 11.06 6.41
CA TYR A 63 1.57 11.24 7.67
C TYR A 63 3.05 10.82 7.58
N GLN A 64 3.38 9.90 6.68
CA GLN A 64 4.70 9.28 6.59
C GLN A 64 5.73 10.22 5.94
N LYS A 65 5.28 11.18 5.13
CA LYS A 65 6.11 12.18 4.44
C LYS A 65 6.98 13.03 5.36
N PHE A 66 6.60 13.13 6.63
CA PHE A 66 7.32 13.94 7.61
C PHE A 66 8.56 13.23 8.17
N GLY A 67 8.72 11.93 7.91
CA GLY A 67 9.90 11.15 8.22
C GLY A 67 9.69 10.20 9.39
N PHE A 68 10.05 8.93 9.17
CA PHE A 68 10.03 7.87 10.18
C PHE A 68 10.97 8.17 11.36
N LEU A 69 10.62 7.68 12.54
CA LEU A 69 11.39 7.82 13.76
C LEU A 69 11.75 6.46 14.37
N LYS A 70 10.74 5.63 14.66
CA LYS A 70 10.94 4.41 15.42
C LYS A 70 9.77 3.44 15.27
N THR A 71 10.08 2.15 15.23
CA THR A 71 9.10 1.06 15.41
C THR A 71 9.19 0.49 16.83
N ILE A 72 8.05 0.22 17.45
CA ILE A 72 7.89 -0.51 18.70
C ILE A 72 6.92 -1.66 18.47
N THR A 73 7.36 -2.89 18.72
CA THR A 73 6.56 -4.09 18.54
C THR A 73 6.07 -4.63 19.88
N GLY A 74 4.95 -5.35 19.89
CA GLY A 74 4.45 -6.02 21.09
C GLY A 74 3.80 -5.09 22.10
N VAL A 75 3.25 -3.96 21.62
CA VAL A 75 2.53 -3.01 22.46
C VAL A 75 1.17 -3.60 22.83
N ASN A 76 1.00 -3.97 24.10
CA ASN A 76 -0.20 -4.63 24.61
C ASN A 76 -1.22 -3.66 25.24
N ASP A 77 -0.81 -2.42 25.48
CA ASP A 77 -1.67 -1.31 25.86
C ASP A 77 -1.36 -0.13 24.94
N ILE A 78 -2.35 0.25 24.13
CA ILE A 78 -2.25 1.34 23.15
C ILE A 78 -2.91 2.62 23.66
N ASN A 79 -3.52 2.59 24.84
CA ASN A 79 -4.14 3.79 25.39
C ASN A 79 -3.08 4.61 26.10
N PHE A 80 -3.10 5.92 25.90
CA PHE A 80 -2.20 6.82 26.60
C PHE A 80 -2.85 8.19 26.81
N SER A 81 -2.45 8.83 27.89
CA SER A 81 -2.72 10.23 28.15
C SER A 81 -1.44 10.82 28.72
N SER A 82 -0.83 11.75 28.00
CA SER A 82 0.48 12.26 28.38
C SER A 82 0.62 13.74 28.09
N SER A 83 1.03 14.49 29.11
CA SER A 83 1.40 15.90 29.01
C SER A 83 2.93 16.09 28.97
N GLU A 84 3.70 15.10 29.45
CA GLU A 84 5.16 14.99 29.37
C GLU A 84 5.54 13.49 29.57
N GLY A 85 6.54 12.96 28.82
CA GLY A 85 7.10 11.62 29.06
C GLY A 85 7.37 10.75 27.83
N ASP A 86 7.39 9.42 28.03
CA ASP A 86 7.60 8.40 27.00
C ASP A 86 6.25 7.80 26.56
N ILE A 87 6.06 7.56 25.26
CA ILE A 87 4.93 6.79 24.73
C ILE A 87 5.44 5.40 24.36
N TYR A 88 4.87 4.36 24.98
CA TYR A 88 5.31 2.96 24.85
C TYR A 88 6.82 2.76 25.10
N GLY A 89 7.41 3.53 26.01
CA GLY A 89 8.84 3.49 26.33
C GLY A 89 9.75 4.22 25.34
N TYR A 90 9.19 4.96 24.38
CA TYR A 90 9.94 5.84 23.49
C TYR A 90 9.73 7.31 23.82
N ARG A 91 10.85 8.00 24.09
CA ARG A 91 10.87 9.43 24.35
C ARG A 91 10.69 10.20 23.04
N ILE A 92 9.53 10.83 22.87
CA ILE A 92 9.19 11.63 21.69
C ILE A 92 8.74 13.05 22.10
N SER A 93 8.84 14.02 21.18
CA SER A 93 8.16 15.30 21.33
C SER A 93 6.66 15.06 21.32
N GLN A 94 6.05 14.99 22.49
CA GLN A 94 4.62 14.74 22.60
C GLN A 94 3.78 15.90 22.05
N SER A 95 4.37 17.08 21.85
CA SER A 95 3.68 18.22 21.24
C SER A 95 3.39 18.07 19.76
N ASN A 96 4.07 17.17 19.05
CA ASN A 96 3.94 17.04 17.61
C ASN A 96 4.51 15.70 17.12
N PHE A 97 3.62 14.77 16.82
CA PHE A 97 4.00 13.49 16.23
C PHE A 97 2.82 12.90 15.48
N SER A 98 3.11 11.95 14.60
CA SER A 98 2.11 11.01 14.13
C SER A 98 2.60 9.59 14.36
N MET A 99 1.66 8.66 14.44
CA MET A 99 2.00 7.26 14.52
C MET A 99 0.96 6.40 13.84
N ASP A 100 1.39 5.25 13.33
CA ASP A 100 0.47 4.18 12.99
C ASP A 100 0.57 3.01 13.96
N ILE A 101 -0.58 2.42 14.30
CA ILE A 101 -0.73 1.25 15.15
C ILE A 101 -1.38 0.16 14.30
N THR A 102 -0.73 -1.00 14.19
CA THR A 102 -1.14 -2.06 13.26
C THR A 102 -1.10 -3.45 13.88
N GLY A 103 -1.97 -4.33 13.40
CA GLY A 103 -2.02 -5.74 13.80
C GLY A 103 -3.33 -6.40 13.38
N TYR A 104 -3.56 -7.62 13.85
CA TYR A 104 -4.80 -8.36 13.63
C TYR A 104 -5.57 -8.51 14.92
N PHE A 105 -6.76 -7.92 14.97
CA PHE A 105 -7.69 -8.07 16.08
C PHE A 105 -8.35 -9.45 16.03
N LEU A 106 -8.18 -10.25 17.08
CA LEU A 106 -8.90 -11.52 17.27
C LEU A 106 -10.26 -11.22 17.90
N ALA A 107 -11.35 -11.60 17.25
CA ALA A 107 -12.69 -11.51 17.83
C ALA A 107 -12.92 -12.70 18.79
N PRO A 108 -13.06 -12.47 20.11
CA PRO A 108 -13.29 -13.56 21.07
C PRO A 108 -14.72 -14.10 21.06
N GLN A 109 -15.66 -13.44 20.39
CA GLN A 109 -17.09 -13.79 20.34
C GLN A 109 -17.66 -13.44 18.96
N THR A 110 -18.74 -14.12 18.57
CA THR A 110 -19.50 -13.79 17.37
C THR A 110 -20.59 -12.79 17.74
N GLY A 111 -20.74 -11.72 16.95
CA GLY A 111 -21.84 -10.77 17.06
C GLY A 111 -21.39 -9.31 16.97
N GLU A 112 -22.25 -8.43 17.48
CA GLU A 112 -22.09 -6.98 17.39
C GLU A 112 -21.05 -6.44 18.39
N TYR A 113 -20.02 -5.78 17.88
CA TYR A 113 -19.00 -5.07 18.65
C TYR A 113 -19.19 -3.56 18.54
N HIS A 114 -19.15 -2.87 19.68
CA HIS A 114 -19.20 -1.40 19.72
C HIS A 114 -17.83 -0.82 20.09
N PHE A 115 -17.10 -0.32 19.10
CA PHE A 115 -15.85 0.40 19.31
C PHE A 115 -16.12 1.85 19.69
N THR A 116 -15.34 2.39 20.63
CA THR A 116 -15.37 3.81 21.01
C THR A 116 -13.95 4.35 21.05
N MET A 117 -13.70 5.43 20.30
CA MET A 117 -12.40 6.09 20.20
C MET A 117 -12.48 7.54 20.67
N GLU A 118 -11.59 7.93 21.58
CA GLU A 118 -11.39 9.31 22.01
C GLU A 118 -9.92 9.69 21.77
N VAL A 119 -9.69 10.87 21.21
CA VAL A 119 -8.35 11.32 20.82
C VAL A 119 -8.19 12.82 21.01
N ASP A 120 -6.96 13.22 21.31
CA ASP A 120 -6.46 14.59 21.27
C ASP A 120 -5.07 14.54 20.60
N ASP A 121 -4.86 15.03 19.38
CA ASP A 121 -5.77 15.87 18.56
C ASP A 121 -6.68 15.11 17.58
N GLY A 122 -6.16 14.11 16.86
CA GLY A 122 -6.89 13.41 15.80
C GLY A 122 -6.43 11.98 15.56
N ALA A 123 -7.37 11.10 15.23
CA ALA A 123 -7.06 9.72 14.86
C ALA A 123 -8.02 9.17 13.81
N PHE A 124 -7.52 8.21 13.05
CA PHE A 124 -8.27 7.44 12.08
C PHE A 124 -8.16 5.97 12.45
N PHE A 125 -9.23 5.22 12.30
CA PHE A 125 -9.27 3.78 12.57
C PHE A 125 -9.82 3.05 11.36
N TRP A 126 -9.16 1.95 11.00
CA TRP A 126 -9.60 1.00 9.99
C TRP A 126 -9.66 -0.40 10.58
N MET A 127 -10.66 -1.16 10.15
CA MET A 127 -10.76 -2.58 10.43
C MET A 127 -11.31 -3.32 9.21
N GLY A 128 -10.75 -4.51 8.97
CA GLY A 128 -11.24 -5.44 7.97
C GLY A 128 -10.32 -5.55 6.76
N ALA A 129 -10.27 -6.76 6.22
CA ALA A 129 -9.49 -7.10 5.06
C ALA A 129 -10.16 -6.70 3.75
N GLY A 130 -9.39 -6.70 2.67
CA GLY A 130 -9.92 -6.74 1.30
C GLY A 130 -10.40 -8.13 0.92
N ASP A 131 -10.26 -8.49 -0.36
CA ASP A 131 -10.63 -9.82 -0.86
C ASP A 131 -9.70 -10.94 -0.36
N SER A 132 -8.51 -10.59 0.13
CA SER A 132 -7.56 -11.54 0.70
C SER A 132 -6.58 -10.85 1.66
N CYS A 133 -5.91 -11.66 2.49
CA CYS A 133 -4.79 -11.22 3.32
C CYS A 133 -3.48 -11.75 2.73
N SER A 134 -2.53 -10.84 2.57
CA SER A 134 -1.36 -10.95 1.69
C SER A 134 -0.03 -10.93 2.44
N GLY A 135 0.00 -10.52 3.72
CA GLY A 135 1.17 -10.80 4.56
C GLY A 135 1.53 -9.78 5.63
N THR A 136 0.91 -8.60 5.71
CA THR A 136 1.07 -7.69 6.86
C THR A 136 -0.23 -6.94 7.16
N ALA A 137 -0.51 -6.65 8.43
CA ALA A 137 -1.77 -6.04 8.85
C ALA A 137 -2.03 -4.65 8.22
N ILE A 138 -0.97 -3.92 7.89
CA ILE A 138 -1.05 -2.59 7.28
C ILE A 138 -1.35 -2.65 5.77
N ASP A 139 -0.91 -3.71 5.09
CA ASP A 139 -1.20 -3.94 3.68
C ASP A 139 -2.59 -4.59 3.51
N ASP A 140 -3.01 -5.37 4.51
CA ASP A 140 -4.26 -6.13 4.46
C ASP A 140 -5.49 -5.31 4.85
N VAL A 141 -5.34 -4.15 5.50
CA VAL A 141 -6.48 -3.32 5.89
C VAL A 141 -7.01 -2.51 4.70
N THR A 142 -8.20 -2.86 4.22
CA THR A 142 -8.92 -2.10 3.19
C THR A 142 -10.40 -1.90 3.54
N GLY A 143 -10.81 -2.34 4.73
CA GLY A 143 -12.19 -2.31 5.19
C GLY A 143 -12.67 -0.93 5.65
N GLN A 144 -13.65 -0.93 6.55
CA GLN A 144 -14.32 0.28 7.02
C GLN A 144 -13.35 1.24 7.72
N SER A 145 -13.60 2.54 7.56
CA SER A 145 -12.78 3.59 8.18
C SER A 145 -13.65 4.63 8.88
N PHE A 146 -13.15 5.18 9.98
CA PHE A 146 -13.72 6.37 10.58
C PHE A 146 -12.65 7.29 11.16
N LYS A 147 -13.01 8.57 11.29
CA LYS A 147 -12.17 9.64 11.83
C LYS A 147 -12.74 10.13 13.15
N ALA A 148 -11.87 10.30 14.16
CA ALA A 148 -12.17 11.05 15.36
C ALA A 148 -11.30 12.31 15.44
N GLU A 149 -11.90 13.40 15.89
CA GLU A 149 -11.23 14.67 16.17
C GLU A 149 -11.70 15.23 17.51
N SER A 150 -10.75 15.77 18.29
CA SER A 150 -10.99 16.64 19.45
C SER A 150 -11.99 16.11 20.50
N LEU A 151 -11.55 15.16 21.33
CA LEU A 151 -12.19 14.72 22.60
C LEU A 151 -13.69 14.38 22.52
N LYS A 152 -14.21 14.13 21.31
CA LYS A 152 -15.56 13.64 21.08
C LYS A 152 -15.45 12.14 20.82
N PRO A 153 -16.02 11.29 21.70
CA PRO A 153 -15.97 9.85 21.49
C PRO A 153 -16.73 9.50 20.22
N MET A 154 -16.01 8.92 19.26
CA MET A 154 -16.60 8.36 18.05
C MET A 154 -16.94 6.89 18.27
N LYS A 155 -18.05 6.45 17.68
CA LYS A 155 -18.54 5.07 17.80
C LYS A 155 -18.55 4.39 16.45
N LEU A 156 -18.16 3.12 16.43
CA LEU A 156 -18.33 2.24 15.28
C LEU A 156 -18.93 0.92 15.75
N ILE A 157 -19.91 0.42 15.01
CA ILE A 157 -20.58 -0.86 15.26
C ILE A 157 -20.21 -1.82 14.12
N ILE A 158 -19.66 -2.98 14.46
CA ILE A 158 -19.18 -3.97 13.50
C ILE A 158 -19.64 -5.37 13.94
N ASP A 159 -20.13 -6.17 13.01
CA ASP A 159 -20.35 -7.60 13.25
C ASP A 159 -19.06 -8.39 12.99
N LEU A 160 -18.63 -9.15 13.99
CA LEU A 160 -17.43 -9.99 13.91
C LEU A 160 -17.78 -11.45 14.21
N GLU A 161 -16.99 -12.38 13.68
CA GLU A 161 -17.11 -13.82 13.92
C GLU A 161 -16.00 -14.30 14.87
N GLU A 162 -16.39 -15.10 15.85
CA GLU A 162 -15.49 -15.67 16.85
C GLU A 162 -14.34 -16.44 16.22
N GLY A 163 -13.12 -16.22 16.74
CA GLY A 163 -11.92 -16.92 16.31
C GLY A 163 -11.32 -16.40 15.01
N LEU A 164 -11.93 -15.41 14.36
CA LEU A 164 -11.39 -14.76 13.19
C LEU A 164 -10.52 -13.56 13.53
N TYR A 165 -9.57 -13.28 12.63
CA TYR A 165 -8.58 -12.21 12.75
C TYR A 165 -8.87 -11.11 11.74
N TYR A 166 -9.02 -9.89 12.22
CA TYR A 166 -9.36 -8.71 11.41
C TYR A 166 -8.17 -7.76 11.40
N PRO A 167 -7.59 -7.43 10.22
CA PRO A 167 -6.51 -6.46 10.17
C PRO A 167 -7.04 -5.11 10.63
N ILE A 168 -6.24 -4.40 11.40
CA ILE A 168 -6.53 -3.06 11.87
C ILE A 168 -5.36 -2.14 11.60
N LYS A 169 -5.70 -0.88 11.35
CA LYS A 169 -4.77 0.24 11.34
C LYS A 169 -5.37 1.38 12.12
N ILE A 170 -4.53 2.09 12.83
CA ILE A 170 -4.89 3.32 13.49
C ILE A 170 -3.83 4.34 13.13
N VAL A 171 -4.21 5.53 12.68
CA VAL A 171 -3.27 6.62 12.45
C VAL A 171 -3.62 7.73 13.41
N CYS A 172 -2.73 8.02 14.35
CA CYS A 172 -2.88 9.10 15.31
C CYS A 172 -2.01 10.29 14.92
N ALA A 173 -2.51 11.50 15.13
CA ALA A 173 -1.79 12.75 14.95
C ALA A 173 -1.96 13.60 16.20
N ASN A 174 -0.82 14.04 16.75
CA ASN A 174 -0.78 15.13 17.71
C ASN A 174 -0.21 16.37 17.03
N TRP A 175 -0.99 17.44 17.05
CA TRP A 175 -0.72 18.70 16.37
C TRP A 175 -0.05 19.70 17.31
N HIS A 176 -0.54 19.77 18.55
CA HIS A 176 -0.01 20.67 19.57
C HIS A 176 -0.37 20.22 21.00
N GLY A 177 0.53 20.43 21.97
CA GLY A 177 0.22 20.28 23.39
C GLY A 177 0.32 18.86 23.92
N GLY A 178 -0.52 18.50 24.89
CA GLY A 178 -0.60 17.13 25.41
C GLY A 178 -1.23 16.20 24.38
N ALA A 179 -1.01 14.90 24.53
CA ALA A 179 -1.56 13.89 23.62
C ALA A 179 -2.42 12.89 24.39
N LYS A 180 -3.57 12.53 23.81
CA LYS A 180 -4.46 11.50 24.36
C LYS A 180 -4.94 10.58 23.26
N PHE A 181 -4.96 9.28 23.53
CA PHE A 181 -5.62 8.29 22.70
C PHE A 181 -6.21 7.21 23.61
N ASP A 182 -7.52 7.02 23.50
CA ASP A 182 -8.25 5.94 24.16
C ASP A 182 -9.10 5.21 23.13
N LEU A 183 -8.91 3.91 23.00
CA LEU A 183 -9.75 3.02 22.20
C LEU A 183 -10.24 1.87 23.07
N GLN A 184 -11.54 1.63 23.05
CA GLN A 184 -12.19 0.53 23.76
C GLN A 184 -13.26 -0.13 22.90
N TYR A 185 -13.70 -1.33 23.26
CA TYR A 185 -14.88 -1.95 22.68
C TYR A 185 -15.81 -2.56 23.73
N SER A 186 -17.11 -2.64 23.41
CA SER A 186 -18.06 -3.54 24.06
C SER A 186 -18.24 -4.77 23.19
N ALA A 187 -18.04 -5.96 23.76
CA ALA A 187 -18.30 -7.25 23.11
C ALA A 187 -19.82 -7.54 23.04
N PRO A 188 -20.26 -8.55 22.27
CA PRO A 188 -21.66 -8.94 22.14
C PRO A 188 -22.33 -9.32 23.47
N ASP A 189 -21.58 -9.86 24.43
CA ASP A 189 -22.06 -10.19 25.79
C ASP A 189 -22.14 -8.96 26.73
N GLY A 190 -21.78 -7.77 26.25
CA GLY A 190 -21.74 -6.53 27.02
C GLY A 190 -20.43 -6.29 27.79
N THR A 191 -19.44 -7.18 27.68
CA THR A 191 -18.11 -6.99 28.29
C THR A 191 -17.40 -5.79 27.67
N ILE A 192 -16.96 -4.84 28.49
CA ILE A 192 -16.19 -3.67 28.06
C ILE A 192 -14.69 -3.96 28.19
N VAL A 193 -13.96 -3.89 27.07
CA VAL A 193 -12.51 -4.07 27.00
C VAL A 193 -11.85 -2.74 26.64
N LYS A 194 -11.05 -2.21 27.57
CA LYS A 194 -10.30 -0.97 27.37
C LYS A 194 -8.93 -1.21 26.73
N GLU A 195 -8.26 -2.30 27.10
CA GLU A 195 -6.96 -2.66 26.55
C GLU A 195 -7.14 -3.52 25.30
N ILE A 196 -7.60 -2.93 24.20
CA ILE A 196 -7.96 -3.71 23.00
C ILE A 196 -6.75 -4.47 22.44
N ALA A 197 -5.53 -3.94 22.66
CA ALA A 197 -4.27 -4.51 22.19
C ALA A 197 -3.90 -5.83 22.85
N SER A 198 -4.54 -6.17 23.97
CA SER A 198 -4.51 -7.53 24.52
C SER A 198 -5.10 -8.60 23.58
N ASN A 199 -5.93 -8.20 22.62
CA ASN A 199 -6.52 -9.05 21.58
C ASN A 199 -5.93 -8.78 20.18
N ILE A 200 -4.85 -8.00 20.09
CA ILE A 200 -4.14 -7.75 18.82
C ILE A 200 -2.96 -8.71 18.71
N TYR A 201 -2.77 -9.26 17.51
CA TYR A 201 -1.70 -10.18 17.18
C TYR A 201 -0.95 -9.73 15.93
N GLN A 202 0.30 -10.13 15.80
CA GLN A 202 1.04 -10.07 14.55
C GLN A 202 0.99 -11.44 13.89
N ALA A 203 0.84 -11.46 12.57
CA ALA A 203 0.71 -12.71 11.84
C ALA A 203 1.22 -12.61 10.41
N LEU A 204 1.57 -13.78 9.85
CA LEU A 204 1.85 -14.01 8.44
C LEU A 204 0.78 -14.94 7.87
N LYS A 205 0.67 -15.05 6.56
CA LYS A 205 -0.25 -16.03 5.95
C LYS A 205 0.24 -17.45 6.21
N GLU A 206 -0.63 -18.36 6.65
CA GLU A 206 -0.27 -19.78 6.79
C GLU A 206 0.09 -20.36 5.42
N PRO A 207 1.19 -21.12 5.30
CA PRO A 207 1.44 -21.93 4.12
C PRO A 207 0.32 -22.96 3.96
N THR A 208 -0.28 -23.03 2.77
CA THR A 208 -1.36 -23.98 2.46
C THR A 208 -0.80 -25.41 2.37
N ASN A 209 -0.65 -26.07 3.52
CA ASN A 209 -0.20 -27.45 3.59
C ASN A 209 -1.33 -28.42 3.19
N THR A 210 -1.40 -28.81 1.92
CA THR A 210 -2.07 -30.05 1.53
C THR A 210 -1.33 -31.23 2.14
N LYS A 211 -1.95 -31.88 3.14
CA LYS A 211 -1.42 -33.06 3.82
C LYS A 211 -1.03 -34.17 2.82
N ARG A 212 0.22 -34.65 2.90
CA ARG A 212 0.57 -36.04 2.59
C ARG A 212 1.56 -36.55 3.64
N GLY A 213 1.27 -37.74 4.16
CA GLY A 213 1.77 -38.25 5.43
C GLY A 213 3.27 -38.50 5.54
N ASP A 214 3.72 -38.42 6.79
CA ASP A 214 4.76 -39.19 7.48
C ASP A 214 5.83 -39.88 6.61
N GLN A 215 7.06 -39.36 6.63
CA GLN A 215 8.22 -40.05 7.20
C GLN A 215 9.44 -39.11 7.31
N THR A 216 10.12 -39.20 8.45
CA THR A 216 11.34 -38.51 8.85
C THR A 216 12.54 -38.75 7.93
N ASP A 217 13.20 -37.68 7.47
CA ASP A 217 14.66 -37.59 7.46
C ASP A 217 15.10 -36.11 7.44
N THR A 218 16.09 -35.80 8.27
CA THR A 218 16.63 -34.45 8.47
C THR A 218 17.50 -34.04 7.29
N THR A 219 16.97 -33.19 6.42
CA THR A 219 17.75 -32.26 5.61
C THR A 219 17.00 -30.94 5.65
N GLU A 220 17.70 -29.84 5.86
CA GLU A 220 17.15 -28.48 5.90
C GLU A 220 16.49 -28.17 4.54
N LEU A 221 15.20 -28.48 4.43
CA LEU A 221 14.40 -28.27 3.22
C LEU A 221 14.13 -26.77 3.13
N ILE A 222 14.77 -26.13 2.16
CA ILE A 222 14.40 -24.78 1.70
C ILE A 222 12.92 -24.84 1.31
N PRO A 223 12.03 -23.98 1.85
CA PRO A 223 10.61 -24.02 1.51
C PRO A 223 10.43 -23.79 0.01
N GLU A 224 9.78 -24.74 -0.65
CA GLU A 224 9.46 -24.67 -2.07
C GLU A 224 8.13 -23.93 -2.23
N GLU A 225 8.13 -22.77 -2.90
CA GLU A 225 6.94 -21.93 -3.03
C GLU A 225 6.23 -22.18 -4.37
N THR A 226 4.90 -22.23 -4.39
CA THR A 226 4.12 -22.33 -5.64
C THR A 226 3.29 -21.06 -5.84
N PRO A 227 3.88 -19.99 -6.39
CA PRO A 227 3.23 -18.70 -6.52
C PRO A 227 2.12 -18.73 -7.58
N ASN A 228 1.12 -17.85 -7.47
CA ASN A 228 0.15 -17.67 -8.54
C ASN A 228 0.75 -16.77 -9.63
N GLY A 229 0.48 -17.12 -10.89
CA GLY A 229 0.81 -16.30 -12.04
C GLY A 229 -0.44 -15.81 -12.76
N CYS A 230 -0.23 -15.02 -13.80
CA CYS A 230 -1.23 -14.37 -14.60
C CYS A 230 -1.54 -15.20 -15.85
N ASN A 231 -2.82 -15.52 -16.07
CA ASN A 231 -3.25 -16.35 -17.20
C ASN A 231 -3.76 -15.54 -18.42
N SER A 232 -3.94 -14.22 -18.28
CA SER A 232 -4.68 -13.39 -19.24
C SER A 232 -3.93 -12.11 -19.65
N LEU A 233 -2.60 -12.17 -19.74
CA LEU A 233 -1.77 -11.03 -20.09
C LEU A 233 -1.30 -11.08 -21.54
N LYS A 234 -1.31 -9.93 -22.22
CA LYS A 234 -0.64 -9.76 -23.50
C LYS A 234 0.69 -9.05 -23.30
N PRO A 235 1.82 -9.65 -23.69
CA PRO A 235 3.12 -8.99 -23.59
C PRO A 235 3.17 -7.81 -24.56
N ILE A 236 3.65 -6.66 -24.07
CA ILE A 236 3.82 -5.42 -24.84
C ILE A 236 5.30 -5.06 -25.04
N GLY A 237 6.22 -5.65 -24.26
CA GLY A 237 7.65 -5.43 -24.38
C GLY A 237 8.48 -6.45 -23.61
N THR A 238 9.75 -6.58 -23.95
CA THR A 238 10.75 -7.38 -23.21
C THR A 238 11.61 -6.45 -22.36
N GLY A 239 12.02 -6.91 -21.19
CA GLY A 239 12.79 -6.15 -20.20
C GLY A 239 11.93 -5.65 -19.05
N ALA A 240 12.62 -5.26 -17.97
CA ALA A 240 12.01 -4.66 -16.80
C ALA A 240 11.65 -3.19 -17.03
N GLU A 241 10.72 -2.72 -16.21
CA GLU A 241 10.60 -1.32 -15.84
C GLU A 241 11.42 -1.08 -14.57
N VAL A 242 12.20 -0.01 -14.53
CA VAL A 242 13.08 0.34 -13.41
C VAL A 242 12.82 1.78 -12.99
N SER A 243 12.19 1.97 -11.83
CA SER A 243 11.96 3.27 -11.23
C SER A 243 13.04 3.59 -10.20
N PHE A 244 13.68 4.75 -10.33
CA PHE A 244 14.72 5.25 -9.44
C PHE A 244 14.17 6.24 -8.42
N TYR A 245 14.68 6.13 -7.21
CA TYR A 245 14.41 7.02 -6.09
C TYR A 245 15.74 7.49 -5.51
N LYS A 246 15.75 8.74 -5.08
CA LYS A 246 16.85 9.31 -4.33
C LYS A 246 17.06 8.49 -3.07
N TYR A 247 18.30 8.28 -2.68
CA TYR A 247 18.60 7.69 -1.38
C TYR A 247 19.81 8.41 -0.79
N PRO A 248 19.78 8.86 0.47
CA PRO A 248 20.90 9.62 1.01
C PRO A 248 22.13 8.72 1.21
N TYR A 249 23.30 9.29 0.94
CA TYR A 249 24.57 8.60 1.14
C TYR A 249 24.79 8.26 2.62
N GLU A 250 25.25 7.03 2.90
CA GLU A 250 25.42 6.44 4.24
C GLU A 250 24.13 6.30 5.07
N ASP A 251 22.96 6.47 4.48
CA ASP A 251 21.68 6.26 5.18
C ASP A 251 21.42 4.75 5.41
N MET A 252 21.23 4.38 6.67
CA MET A 252 20.98 2.99 7.09
C MET A 252 19.50 2.68 7.30
N THR A 253 18.58 3.58 6.91
CA THR A 253 17.13 3.38 7.06
C THR A 253 16.68 2.04 6.48
N TYR A 254 17.30 1.56 5.39
CA TYR A 254 16.98 0.24 4.84
C TYR A 254 17.22 -0.96 5.75
N ASN A 255 18.10 -0.83 6.75
CA ASN A 255 18.36 -1.84 7.78
C ASN A 255 17.55 -1.59 9.07
N GLU A 256 17.17 -0.35 9.33
CA GLU A 256 16.52 0.06 10.58
C GLU A 256 14.99 0.04 10.49
N ASP A 257 14.44 0.32 9.30
CA ASP A 257 13.01 0.33 9.04
C ASP A 257 12.55 -0.99 8.41
N PRO A 258 11.76 -1.82 9.14
CA PRO A 258 11.27 -3.10 8.62
C PRO A 258 10.36 -2.97 7.40
N LEU A 259 9.89 -1.76 7.09
CA LEU A 259 8.98 -1.46 5.99
C LEU A 259 9.69 -0.82 4.81
N PHE A 260 11.02 -0.71 4.88
CA PHE A 260 11.79 0.02 3.89
C PHE A 260 11.49 -0.42 2.48
N TYR A 261 11.65 -1.71 2.22
CA TYR A 261 11.47 -2.34 0.91
C TYR A 261 10.00 -2.44 0.46
N VAL A 262 9.05 -2.16 1.34
CA VAL A 262 7.61 -2.24 1.02
C VAL A 262 7.08 -0.85 0.68
N ARG A 263 7.48 0.17 1.45
CA ARG A 263 6.96 1.53 1.29
C ARG A 263 7.90 2.66 1.67
N THR A 264 8.85 2.49 2.59
CA THR A 264 9.65 3.65 3.05
C THR A 264 10.48 4.26 1.94
N TYR A 265 10.97 3.45 1.01
CA TYR A 265 11.69 3.97 -0.15
C TYR A 265 10.87 5.00 -0.95
N LYS A 266 9.52 4.89 -0.95
CA LYS A 266 8.63 5.77 -1.71
C LYS A 266 8.57 7.19 -1.15
N TYR A 267 9.00 7.42 0.10
CA TYR A 267 9.07 8.78 0.66
C TYR A 267 10.30 9.55 0.21
N TYR A 268 11.29 8.86 -0.33
CA TYR A 268 12.37 9.55 -0.99
C TYR A 268 11.92 10.02 -2.38
N GLU A 269 12.56 11.09 -2.83
CA GLU A 269 12.26 11.75 -4.09
C GLU A 269 12.35 10.75 -5.27
N TYR A 270 11.23 10.53 -5.95
CA TYR A 270 11.21 9.82 -7.23
C TYR A 270 12.04 10.61 -8.25
N LEU A 271 12.91 9.91 -8.98
CA LEU A 271 13.84 10.52 -9.92
C LEU A 271 13.40 10.30 -11.36
N ASN A 272 13.32 9.04 -11.79
CA ASN A 272 13.01 8.69 -13.18
C ASN A 272 12.60 7.21 -13.29
N THR A 273 12.03 6.82 -14.43
CA THR A 273 11.76 5.42 -14.77
C THR A 273 12.32 5.09 -16.15
N ILE A 274 13.01 3.96 -16.24
CA ILE A 274 13.54 3.40 -17.49
C ILE A 274 12.80 2.11 -17.81
N THR A 275 12.37 1.94 -19.06
CA THR A 275 11.64 0.74 -19.51
C THR A 275 12.50 -0.09 -20.47
N GLY A 276 12.20 -1.38 -20.57
CA GLY A 276 12.88 -2.29 -21.52
C GLY A 276 14.29 -2.69 -21.08
N VAL A 277 14.59 -2.63 -19.78
CA VAL A 277 15.92 -2.99 -19.26
C VAL A 277 16.09 -4.51 -19.29
N THR A 278 16.99 -4.99 -20.15
CA THR A 278 17.25 -6.42 -20.36
C THR A 278 18.57 -6.92 -19.76
N ALA A 279 19.49 -5.99 -19.46
CA ALA A 279 20.70 -6.24 -18.69
C ALA A 279 20.50 -5.61 -17.32
N LEU A 280 20.04 -6.40 -16.35
CA LEU A 280 19.73 -5.91 -15.00
C LEU A 280 20.94 -5.96 -14.08
N ASN A 281 21.84 -6.93 -14.26
CA ASN A 281 22.92 -7.09 -13.31
C ASN A 281 23.95 -5.98 -13.49
N TYR A 282 24.30 -5.31 -12.40
CA TYR A 282 25.29 -4.24 -12.39
C TYR A 282 26.29 -4.41 -11.25
N VAL A 283 27.49 -3.91 -11.49
CA VAL A 283 28.54 -3.75 -10.49
C VAL A 283 29.07 -2.32 -10.62
N TYR A 284 29.14 -1.62 -9.50
CA TYR A 284 29.69 -0.29 -9.38
C TYR A 284 30.85 -0.31 -8.39
N GLU A 285 32.02 0.14 -8.83
CA GLU A 285 33.20 0.31 -7.98
C GLU A 285 33.45 1.80 -7.77
N HIS A 286 33.47 2.22 -6.50
CA HIS A 286 33.68 3.62 -6.15
C HIS A 286 35.15 4.03 -6.37
N THR A 287 35.36 5.12 -7.10
CA THR A 287 36.70 5.58 -7.51
C THR A 287 37.23 6.78 -6.71
N ALA A 288 36.44 7.36 -5.81
CA ALA A 288 36.79 8.57 -5.07
C ALA A 288 37.25 8.29 -3.62
N GLY A 289 37.90 9.29 -2.99
CA GLY A 289 38.35 9.20 -1.59
C GLY A 289 37.20 8.95 -0.59
N SER A 290 37.52 8.33 0.53
CA SER A 290 36.65 7.57 1.46
C SER A 290 35.44 8.27 2.11
N LYS A 291 35.11 9.53 1.78
CA LYS A 291 34.09 10.34 2.48
C LYS A 291 33.15 11.17 1.60
N ASN A 292 33.21 11.05 0.28
CA ASN A 292 32.33 11.79 -0.62
C ASN A 292 31.36 10.84 -1.33
N PRO A 293 30.10 11.24 -1.55
CA PRO A 293 29.27 10.56 -2.54
C PRO A 293 30.06 10.44 -3.84
N GLY A 294 29.93 9.30 -4.50
CA GLY A 294 30.65 9.02 -5.73
C GLY A 294 30.37 10.08 -6.80
N PRO A 295 31.22 10.19 -7.82
CA PRO A 295 30.89 11.03 -8.97
C PRO A 295 29.57 10.57 -9.59
N THR A 296 28.90 11.46 -10.30
CA THR A 296 27.78 11.08 -11.16
C THR A 296 28.26 10.01 -12.15
N GLY A 297 27.46 8.97 -12.32
CA GLY A 297 27.68 7.86 -13.24
C GLY A 297 26.36 7.46 -13.88
N GLU A 298 26.28 6.25 -14.41
CA GLU A 298 25.10 5.80 -15.16
C GLU A 298 24.66 4.40 -14.70
N ILE A 299 23.35 4.22 -14.51
CA ILE A 299 22.71 2.92 -14.32
C ILE A 299 21.59 2.80 -15.37
N TYR A 300 21.66 1.76 -16.21
CA TYR A 300 20.69 1.49 -17.29
C TYR A 300 20.42 2.68 -18.25
N GLY A 301 21.43 3.49 -18.62
CA GLY A 301 21.20 4.67 -19.46
C GLY A 301 20.85 5.93 -18.69
N TYR A 302 20.65 5.86 -17.38
CA TYR A 302 20.24 7.00 -16.55
C TYR A 302 21.39 7.56 -15.73
N GLU A 303 21.66 8.86 -15.91
CA GLU A 303 22.66 9.59 -15.14
C GLU A 303 22.21 9.76 -13.67
N ILE A 304 22.95 9.18 -12.74
CA ILE A 304 22.63 9.13 -11.30
C ILE A 304 23.91 9.14 -10.46
N THR A 305 23.80 9.28 -9.13
CA THR A 305 24.91 9.01 -8.20
C THR A 305 24.91 7.51 -7.83
N PRO A 306 25.77 6.67 -8.43
CA PRO A 306 25.65 5.22 -8.27
C PRO A 306 26.06 4.72 -6.89
N SER A 307 26.61 5.60 -6.04
CA SER A 307 26.96 5.29 -4.65
C SER A 307 25.78 5.35 -3.68
N ASN A 308 24.63 5.89 -4.08
CA ASN A 308 23.46 6.00 -3.21
C ASN A 308 22.17 6.22 -4.01
N PHE A 309 21.34 5.20 -4.12
CA PHE A 309 20.03 5.25 -4.75
C PHE A 309 19.17 4.08 -4.29
N THR A 310 17.86 4.19 -4.51
CA THR A 310 16.96 3.03 -4.47
C THR A 310 16.36 2.84 -5.86
N MET A 311 16.16 1.59 -6.27
CA MET A 311 15.44 1.28 -7.50
C MET A 311 14.39 0.20 -7.25
N VAL A 312 13.26 0.35 -7.94
CA VAL A 312 12.21 -0.67 -8.05
C VAL A 312 12.27 -1.23 -9.44
N ILE A 313 12.55 -2.53 -9.56
CA ILE A 313 12.57 -3.26 -10.82
C ILE A 313 11.30 -4.09 -10.86
N SER A 314 10.46 -3.90 -11.87
CA SER A 314 9.19 -4.64 -12.01
C SER A 314 9.02 -5.22 -13.41
N GLY A 315 8.33 -6.35 -13.48
CA GLY A 315 7.92 -6.98 -14.74
C GLY A 315 7.24 -8.32 -14.51
N TYR A 316 6.95 -9.02 -15.60
CA TYR A 316 6.40 -10.36 -15.56
C TYR A 316 7.45 -11.37 -16.03
N PHE A 317 7.87 -12.24 -15.11
CA PHE A 317 8.77 -13.35 -15.40
C PHE A 317 8.03 -14.45 -16.17
N LEU A 318 8.48 -14.77 -17.38
CA LEU A 318 7.93 -15.86 -18.17
C LEU A 318 8.63 -17.18 -17.83
N ALA A 319 7.93 -18.06 -17.13
CA ALA A 319 8.42 -19.42 -16.91
C ALA A 319 8.39 -20.20 -18.24
N LYS A 320 9.56 -20.47 -18.83
CA LYS A 320 9.66 -21.23 -20.09
C LYS A 320 9.43 -22.74 -19.90
N LYS A 321 9.60 -23.23 -18.67
CA LYS A 321 9.51 -24.64 -18.29
C LYS A 321 8.66 -24.78 -17.04
N THR A 322 8.06 -25.95 -16.88
CA THR A 322 7.34 -26.30 -15.66
C THR A 322 8.31 -27.00 -14.72
N GLY A 323 8.39 -26.56 -13.47
CA GLY A 323 9.22 -27.17 -12.43
C GLY A 323 9.86 -26.15 -11.50
N ALA A 324 10.87 -26.61 -10.77
CA ALA A 324 11.58 -25.81 -9.79
C ALA A 324 12.57 -24.84 -10.46
N TYR A 325 12.43 -23.56 -10.13
CA TYR A 325 13.37 -22.48 -10.46
C TYR A 325 14.08 -22.04 -9.18
N ASN A 326 15.40 -22.14 -9.15
CA ASN A 326 16.20 -21.71 -8.00
C ASN A 326 16.85 -20.36 -8.29
N PHE A 327 16.36 -19.31 -7.66
CA PHE A 327 16.90 -17.96 -7.80
C PHE A 327 18.13 -17.79 -6.90
N THR A 328 19.00 -16.84 -7.21
CA THR A 328 20.05 -16.40 -6.30
C THR A 328 20.22 -14.90 -6.47
N MET A 329 20.15 -14.20 -5.35
CA MET A 329 20.21 -12.75 -5.29
C MET A 329 21.39 -12.34 -4.43
N VAL A 330 22.22 -11.46 -4.99
CA VAL A 330 23.32 -10.80 -4.29
C VAL A 330 23.10 -9.30 -4.43
N ALA A 331 23.07 -8.61 -3.29
CA ALA A 331 22.92 -7.18 -3.24
C ALA A 331 24.00 -6.54 -2.36
N GLU A 332 24.54 -5.44 -2.84
CA GLU A 332 25.33 -4.47 -2.10
C GLU A 332 24.64 -3.12 -2.34
N ASP A 333 23.75 -2.65 -1.45
CA ASP A 333 23.65 -3.02 -0.03
C ASP A 333 22.52 -3.99 0.33
N GLY A 334 21.37 -3.92 -0.33
CA GLY A 334 20.28 -4.82 -0.04
C GLY A 334 19.19 -4.83 -1.10
N THR A 335 18.50 -5.96 -1.23
CA THR A 335 17.37 -6.11 -2.14
C THR A 335 16.28 -7.00 -1.57
N LEU A 336 15.04 -6.69 -1.88
CA LEU A 336 13.87 -7.52 -1.61
C LEU A 336 13.27 -8.01 -2.92
N LEU A 337 13.04 -9.31 -3.04
CA LEU A 337 12.27 -9.95 -4.12
C LEU A 337 10.87 -10.31 -3.65
N ARG A 338 9.88 -10.03 -4.50
CA ARG A 338 8.55 -10.66 -4.47
C ARG A 338 8.25 -11.27 -5.83
N LEU A 339 7.67 -12.47 -5.82
CA LEU A 339 7.27 -13.17 -7.03
C LEU A 339 5.89 -13.80 -6.87
N GLY A 340 5.01 -13.53 -7.82
CA GLY A 340 3.64 -14.04 -7.86
C GLY A 340 2.60 -13.05 -7.35
N THR A 341 1.35 -13.33 -7.71
CA THR A 341 0.16 -12.54 -7.32
C THR A 341 -0.64 -13.23 -6.21
N GLY A 342 -1.42 -12.44 -5.47
CA GLY A 342 -2.44 -12.92 -4.53
C GLY A 342 -3.83 -13.09 -5.16
N GLY A 343 -4.03 -12.69 -6.42
CA GLY A 343 -5.33 -12.69 -7.09
C GLY A 343 -5.24 -12.53 -8.61
N SER A 344 -6.09 -11.67 -9.19
CA SER A 344 -6.00 -11.29 -10.60
C SER A 344 -4.86 -10.30 -10.84
N CYS A 345 -4.34 -10.25 -12.07
CA CYS A 345 -3.25 -9.36 -12.46
C CYS A 345 -3.80 -8.13 -13.18
N SER A 346 -3.43 -6.95 -12.72
CA SER A 346 -3.87 -5.65 -13.25
C SER A 346 -3.18 -5.24 -14.55
N GLY A 347 -2.03 -5.86 -14.87
CA GLY A 347 -1.13 -5.39 -15.92
C GLY A 347 -0.02 -4.47 -15.40
N ASP A 348 -0.03 -4.13 -14.11
CA ASP A 348 1.09 -3.48 -13.42
C ASP A 348 1.80 -4.49 -12.51
N ALA A 349 2.98 -4.93 -12.93
CA ALA A 349 3.78 -5.89 -12.18
C ALA A 349 4.24 -5.38 -10.80
N SER A 350 4.42 -4.06 -10.65
CA SER A 350 4.85 -3.45 -9.38
C SER A 350 3.77 -3.54 -8.31
N VAL A 351 2.51 -3.57 -8.73
CA VAL A 351 1.32 -3.77 -7.89
C VAL A 351 1.00 -5.24 -7.72
N ASP A 352 1.11 -6.02 -8.81
CA ASP A 352 0.71 -7.43 -8.83
C ASP A 352 1.66 -8.36 -8.04
N ALA A 353 2.95 -7.98 -7.88
CA ALA A 353 3.96 -8.80 -7.22
C ALA A 353 3.84 -8.73 -5.68
N ILE A 354 2.92 -9.53 -5.13
CA ILE A 354 2.63 -9.60 -3.68
C ILE A 354 2.96 -10.96 -3.04
N GLY A 355 3.75 -11.79 -3.73
CA GLY A 355 4.28 -13.03 -3.16
C GLY A 355 5.15 -12.81 -1.92
N ASN A 356 5.53 -13.91 -1.27
CA ASN A 356 6.33 -13.86 -0.06
C ASN A 356 7.65 -13.08 -0.30
N PRO A 357 8.01 -12.15 0.60
CA PRO A 357 9.22 -11.37 0.43
C PRO A 357 10.46 -12.19 0.79
N HIS A 358 11.50 -12.09 -0.04
CA HIS A 358 12.83 -12.57 0.30
C HIS A 358 13.84 -11.44 0.22
N VAL A 359 14.51 -11.18 1.34
CA VAL A 359 15.51 -10.12 1.45
C VAL A 359 16.91 -10.73 1.36
N ALA A 360 17.74 -10.17 0.50
CA ALA A 360 19.19 -10.38 0.48
C ALA A 360 19.87 -9.07 0.92
N LEU A 361 20.87 -9.18 1.78
CA LEU A 361 21.66 -8.05 2.28
C LEU A 361 23.13 -8.28 1.94
N TYR A 362 23.96 -7.24 2.08
CA TYR A 362 25.41 -7.34 1.93
C TYR A 362 25.98 -8.55 2.69
N LYS A 363 26.75 -9.39 1.98
CA LYS A 363 27.31 -10.69 2.45
C LYS A 363 26.29 -11.79 2.81
N HIS A 364 25.00 -11.53 2.65
CA HIS A 364 23.91 -12.44 2.95
C HIS A 364 23.04 -12.62 1.71
N SER A 365 23.55 -13.40 0.75
CA SER A 365 22.80 -13.77 -0.45
C SER A 365 21.56 -14.59 -0.09
N LYS A 366 20.57 -14.58 -0.97
CA LYS A 366 19.32 -15.31 -0.77
C LYS A 366 18.97 -16.11 -2.03
N SER A 367 18.57 -17.36 -1.83
CA SER A 367 18.26 -18.28 -2.92
C SER A 367 16.90 -18.95 -2.75
N PRO A 368 15.79 -18.23 -2.99
CA PRO A 368 14.46 -18.81 -2.93
C PRO A 368 14.21 -19.74 -4.13
N THR A 369 13.42 -20.80 -3.90
CA THR A 369 13.04 -21.76 -4.93
C THR A 369 11.53 -21.69 -5.17
N TYR A 370 11.14 -21.58 -6.45
CA TYR A 370 9.74 -21.50 -6.86
C TYR A 370 9.38 -22.61 -7.85
N ASN A 371 8.25 -23.25 -7.64
CA ASN A 371 7.62 -24.13 -8.62
C ASN A 371 6.74 -23.34 -9.57
N LEU A 372 7.19 -23.22 -10.82
CA LEU A 372 6.53 -22.42 -11.85
C LEU A 372 5.96 -23.32 -12.95
N LYS A 373 4.95 -22.81 -13.65
CA LYS A 373 4.29 -23.48 -14.78
C LYS A 373 4.74 -22.85 -16.09
N ALA A 374 5.12 -23.68 -17.06
CA ALA A 374 5.51 -23.22 -18.38
C ALA A 374 4.41 -22.37 -19.03
N GLY A 375 4.82 -21.28 -19.68
CA GLY A 375 3.92 -20.36 -20.40
C GLY A 375 3.14 -19.40 -19.49
N VAL A 376 3.34 -19.45 -18.17
CA VAL A 376 2.69 -18.53 -17.22
C VAL A 376 3.61 -17.34 -16.94
N TYR A 377 3.01 -16.15 -16.90
CA TYR A 377 3.67 -14.90 -16.52
C TYR A 377 3.51 -14.67 -15.01
N TYR A 378 4.62 -14.54 -14.29
CA TYR A 378 4.63 -14.29 -12.86
C TYR A 378 5.06 -12.85 -12.59
N PRO A 379 4.22 -12.01 -11.96
CA PRO A 379 4.65 -10.67 -11.60
C PRO A 379 5.81 -10.78 -10.62
N ILE A 380 6.87 -10.03 -10.88
CA ILE A 380 8.10 -10.05 -10.12
C ILE A 380 8.52 -8.60 -9.87
N THR A 381 8.89 -8.33 -8.62
CA THR A 381 9.41 -7.03 -8.21
C THR A 381 10.65 -7.20 -7.36
N PHE A 382 11.65 -6.38 -7.64
CA PHE A 382 12.78 -6.14 -6.76
C PHE A 382 12.75 -4.71 -6.25
N VAL A 383 12.99 -4.52 -4.95
CA VAL A 383 13.32 -3.22 -4.39
C VAL A 383 14.76 -3.29 -3.93
N HIS A 384 15.66 -2.62 -4.64
CA HIS A 384 17.10 -2.62 -4.39
C HIS A 384 17.55 -1.26 -3.86
N VAL A 385 18.36 -1.28 -2.81
CA VAL A 385 18.98 -0.11 -2.24
C VAL A 385 20.50 -0.25 -2.24
N HIS A 386 21.12 0.87 -2.57
CA HIS A 386 22.53 1.08 -2.39
C HIS A 386 22.70 2.39 -1.63
N SER A 387 23.50 2.38 -0.57
CA SER A 387 23.70 3.54 0.31
C SER A 387 25.16 3.96 0.40
N TYR A 388 26.11 3.09 0.04
CA TYR A 388 27.51 3.37 0.29
C TYR A 388 28.51 2.67 -0.64
N ARG A 389 29.39 3.47 -1.26
CA ARG A 389 30.56 3.04 -2.04
C ARG A 389 30.25 2.08 -3.19
N ASN A 390 30.44 0.78 -2.98
CA ASN A 390 30.46 -0.21 -4.05
C ASN A 390 29.08 -0.84 -4.15
N GLY A 391 28.48 -0.74 -5.32
CA GLY A 391 27.13 -1.24 -5.55
C GLY A 391 27.19 -2.55 -6.32
N LYS A 392 26.29 -3.47 -5.98
CA LYS A 392 26.06 -4.65 -6.80
C LYS A 392 24.59 -5.04 -6.70
N PHE A 393 24.00 -5.32 -7.85
CA PHE A 393 22.73 -6.02 -7.95
C PHE A 393 22.94 -7.15 -8.95
N ASP A 394 22.76 -8.38 -8.48
CA ASP A 394 23.06 -9.58 -9.25
C ASP A 394 22.01 -10.63 -8.93
N VAL A 395 21.15 -10.88 -9.91
CA VAL A 395 20.09 -11.88 -9.85
C VAL A 395 20.30 -12.89 -10.96
N GLN A 396 20.42 -14.14 -10.56
CA GLN A 396 20.51 -15.30 -11.43
C GLN A 396 19.42 -16.30 -11.06
N TYR A 397 19.11 -17.23 -11.96
CA TYR A 397 18.31 -18.40 -11.63
C TYR A 397 18.81 -19.65 -12.34
N THR A 398 18.55 -20.80 -11.74
CA THR A 398 18.71 -22.11 -12.37
C THR A 398 17.32 -22.65 -12.72
N ASP A 399 17.10 -22.97 -13.98
CA ASP A 399 15.83 -23.50 -14.47
C ASP A 399 15.65 -25.01 -14.13
N PRO A 400 14.46 -25.60 -14.38
CA PRO A 400 14.19 -27.01 -14.07
C PRO A 400 15.11 -28.04 -14.75
N ASP A 401 15.79 -27.67 -15.84
CA ASP A 401 16.75 -28.54 -16.54
C ASP A 401 18.19 -28.35 -16.03
N GLY A 402 18.40 -27.48 -15.03
CA GLY A 402 19.72 -27.14 -14.52
C GLY A 402 20.45 -26.05 -15.31
N THR A 403 19.78 -25.36 -16.24
CA THR A 403 20.39 -24.27 -17.00
C THR A 403 20.47 -23.02 -16.12
N VAL A 404 21.68 -22.47 -15.97
CA VAL A 404 21.90 -21.23 -15.22
C VAL A 404 21.73 -20.03 -16.14
N VAL A 405 20.81 -19.14 -15.80
CA VAL A 405 20.64 -17.81 -16.40
C VAL A 405 21.25 -16.78 -15.45
N THR A 406 22.30 -16.11 -15.92
CA THR A 406 23.12 -15.21 -15.10
C THR A 406 22.62 -13.76 -15.10
N ASP A 407 21.60 -13.42 -15.88
CA ASP A 407 20.90 -12.14 -15.84
C ASP A 407 19.45 -12.37 -16.27
N ILE A 408 18.52 -12.06 -15.38
CA ILE A 408 17.09 -12.32 -15.57
C ILE A 408 16.40 -11.32 -16.50
N GLY A 409 17.00 -10.16 -16.79
CA GLY A 409 16.30 -9.04 -17.45
C GLY A 409 15.67 -9.40 -18.80
N SER A 410 16.30 -10.27 -19.57
CA SER A 410 15.77 -10.74 -20.87
C SER A 410 14.56 -11.68 -20.77
N ASP A 411 14.28 -12.23 -19.59
CA ASP A 411 13.14 -13.11 -19.31
C ASP A 411 11.98 -12.37 -18.62
N LEU A 412 12.15 -11.06 -18.40
CA LEU A 412 11.10 -10.18 -17.92
C LEU A 412 10.36 -9.55 -19.09
N HIS A 413 9.07 -9.35 -18.90
CA HIS A 413 8.19 -8.74 -19.88
C HIS A 413 7.31 -7.70 -19.23
N GLN A 414 7.00 -6.64 -19.98
CA GLN A 414 5.87 -5.78 -19.64
C GLN A 414 4.63 -6.32 -20.33
N ALA A 415 3.48 -6.21 -19.67
CA ALA A 415 2.23 -6.74 -20.19
C ALA A 415 1.04 -5.84 -19.86
N TYR A 416 -0.08 -6.08 -20.52
CA TYR A 416 -1.34 -5.41 -20.26
C TYR A 416 -2.48 -6.45 -20.24
N GLN A 417 -3.50 -6.19 -19.42
CA GLN A 417 -4.70 -7.03 -19.33
C GLN A 417 -5.83 -6.46 -20.20
N GLU A 418 -6.33 -7.24 -21.15
CA GLU A 418 -7.54 -6.89 -21.91
C GLU A 418 -8.79 -6.90 -20.99
N PRO A 419 -9.71 -5.93 -21.12
CA PRO A 419 -10.99 -5.96 -20.40
C PRO A 419 -11.75 -7.25 -20.71
N THR A 420 -12.24 -7.93 -19.67
CA THR A 420 -13.07 -9.14 -19.84
C THR A 420 -14.52 -8.73 -20.08
N ASN A 421 -15.00 -8.81 -21.32
CA ASN A 421 -16.41 -8.62 -21.65
C ASN A 421 -17.22 -9.83 -21.17
N THR A 422 -17.85 -9.73 -20.00
CA THR A 422 -18.88 -10.67 -19.57
C THR A 422 -20.27 -10.08 -19.81
N GLY A 423 -20.99 -10.63 -20.79
CA GLY A 423 -22.46 -10.69 -20.75
C GLY A 423 -23.22 -9.93 -21.84
N THR A 424 -23.59 -10.66 -22.89
CA THR A 424 -24.73 -10.37 -23.78
C THR A 424 -26.04 -10.33 -22.99
N GLY A 425 -26.73 -9.18 -22.95
CA GLY A 425 -28.10 -9.04 -22.45
C GLY A 425 -28.90 -8.14 -23.38
N ASN A 426 -29.95 -8.69 -24.01
CA ASN A 426 -30.86 -7.96 -24.89
C ASN A 426 -31.61 -6.87 -24.10
N GLU A 427 -31.37 -5.61 -24.43
CA GLU A 427 -32.17 -4.49 -23.92
C GLU A 427 -33.42 -4.29 -24.78
N THR A 428 -34.59 -4.62 -24.22
CA THR A 428 -35.85 -3.95 -24.58
C THR A 428 -36.07 -2.78 -23.64
N ASN A 429 -36.05 -1.59 -24.23
CA ASN A 429 -36.38 -0.31 -23.60
C ASN A 429 -37.72 -0.34 -22.87
N THR A 430 -37.68 -0.12 -21.56
CA THR A 430 -38.71 0.67 -20.84
C THR A 430 -38.04 1.35 -19.65
N MET A 431 -38.03 2.68 -19.65
CA MET A 431 -37.79 3.50 -18.47
C MET A 431 -38.79 3.12 -17.38
N ASP A 432 -38.29 2.82 -16.17
CA ASP A 432 -38.99 3.21 -14.96
C ASP A 432 -37.99 3.47 -13.82
N LEU A 433 -38.20 4.60 -13.15
CA LEU A 433 -37.35 5.17 -12.12
C LEU A 433 -37.60 4.48 -10.77
N ALA A 434 -36.54 3.94 -10.16
CA ALA A 434 -36.38 3.88 -8.72
C ALA A 434 -34.88 3.85 -8.37
N PRO A 435 -34.38 4.71 -7.46
CA PRO A 435 -32.98 4.66 -7.05
C PRO A 435 -32.80 3.57 -6.00
N THR A 436 -32.16 2.48 -6.38
CA THR A 436 -31.43 1.63 -5.44
C THR A 436 -29.97 2.03 -5.53
N ASP A 437 -29.56 2.96 -4.67
CA ASP A 437 -28.17 3.32 -4.46
C ASP A 437 -27.41 2.10 -3.92
N THR A 438 -26.77 1.40 -4.85
CA THR A 438 -25.57 0.62 -4.57
C THR A 438 -24.50 1.25 -5.46
N PRO A 439 -23.44 1.85 -4.91
CA PRO A 439 -22.36 2.37 -5.74
C PRO A 439 -21.60 1.17 -6.30
N ILE A 440 -22.00 0.73 -7.49
CA ILE A 440 -21.20 -0.16 -8.31
C ILE A 440 -20.07 0.71 -8.89
N ASN A 441 -18.88 0.61 -8.31
CA ASN A 441 -17.64 1.23 -8.81
C ASN A 441 -17.10 0.49 -10.06
N THR A 442 -17.98 0.19 -11.02
CA THR A 442 -17.58 -0.33 -12.33
C THR A 442 -17.89 0.75 -13.34
N PRO A 443 -16.89 1.50 -13.85
CA PRO A 443 -17.11 2.47 -14.90
C PRO A 443 -17.69 1.75 -16.12
N ASN A 444 -18.81 2.25 -16.65
CA ASN A 444 -19.37 1.73 -17.89
C ASN A 444 -18.42 2.06 -19.06
N GLY A 445 -18.02 1.03 -19.82
CA GLY A 445 -17.32 1.22 -21.08
C GLY A 445 -18.25 1.78 -22.17
N CYS A 446 -17.67 2.38 -23.20
CA CYS A 446 -18.43 2.76 -24.40
C CYS A 446 -18.59 1.54 -25.32
N ASP A 447 -19.82 1.23 -25.73
CA ASP A 447 -20.07 0.21 -26.75
C ASP A 447 -19.77 0.74 -28.16
N SER A 448 -19.18 -0.11 -29.01
CA SER A 448 -19.03 0.10 -30.46
C SER A 448 -18.20 1.34 -30.85
N LEU A 449 -16.87 1.25 -30.70
CA LEU A 449 -15.92 2.25 -31.21
C LEU A 449 -15.17 1.73 -32.43
N GLU A 450 -15.09 2.53 -33.49
CA GLU A 450 -14.09 2.34 -34.53
C GLU A 450 -12.78 2.99 -34.07
N PHE A 451 -11.73 2.18 -33.90
CA PHE A 451 -10.42 2.68 -33.53
C PHE A 451 -9.76 3.38 -34.72
N THR A 452 -9.63 4.70 -34.62
CA THR A 452 -9.03 5.55 -35.67
C THR A 452 -7.50 5.68 -35.55
N GLY A 453 -6.90 5.22 -34.44
CA GLY A 453 -5.45 5.25 -34.20
C GLY A 453 -5.05 4.87 -32.77
N THR A 454 -3.75 4.88 -32.48
CA THR A 454 -3.18 4.65 -31.13
C THR A 454 -2.67 5.94 -30.51
N GLY A 455 -2.86 6.14 -29.20
CA GLY A 455 -2.40 7.32 -28.45
C GLY A 455 -3.58 8.19 -27.98
N ALA A 456 -3.30 9.17 -27.11
CA ALA A 456 -4.31 10.05 -26.55
C ALA A 456 -4.53 11.30 -27.41
N ASP A 457 -5.76 11.80 -27.41
CA ASP A 457 -6.09 13.13 -27.90
C ASP A 457 -5.92 14.13 -26.76
N VAL A 458 -4.95 15.02 -26.88
CA VAL A 458 -4.61 16.02 -25.88
C VAL A 458 -5.14 17.37 -26.34
N SER A 459 -5.97 17.98 -25.51
CA SER A 459 -6.52 19.33 -25.76
C SER A 459 -5.97 20.31 -24.73
N PHE A 460 -5.42 21.42 -25.20
CA PHE A 460 -4.91 22.50 -24.36
C PHE A 460 -5.99 23.56 -24.16
N TYR A 461 -6.10 24.07 -22.94
CA TYR A 461 -7.05 25.12 -22.57
C TYR A 461 -6.30 26.26 -21.89
N LYS A 462 -6.81 27.49 -22.06
CA LYS A 462 -6.31 28.65 -21.32
C LYS A 462 -6.57 28.42 -19.84
N TYR A 463 -5.64 28.86 -19.01
CA TYR A 463 -5.88 28.95 -17.58
C TYR A 463 -5.34 30.29 -17.07
N PRO A 464 -6.18 31.15 -16.47
CA PRO A 464 -5.72 32.45 -16.01
C PRO A 464 -4.71 32.29 -14.87
N TYR A 465 -3.63 33.06 -14.93
CA TYR A 465 -2.61 33.05 -13.89
C TYR A 465 -3.19 33.48 -12.54
N GLY A 466 -2.98 32.66 -11.50
CA GLY A 466 -3.48 32.90 -10.15
C GLY A 466 -4.94 32.52 -9.91
N ASP A 467 -5.64 31.97 -10.91
CA ASP A 467 -6.97 31.38 -10.69
C ASP A 467 -6.82 30.11 -9.81
N MET A 468 -7.78 29.89 -8.90
CA MET A 468 -7.80 28.74 -7.96
C MET A 468 -9.09 27.93 -8.08
N SER A 469 -9.82 28.06 -9.19
CA SER A 469 -11.06 27.33 -9.43
C SER A 469 -10.86 25.82 -9.39
N TYR A 470 -9.66 25.29 -9.68
CA TYR A 470 -9.36 23.85 -9.54
C TYR A 470 -9.42 23.32 -8.10
N ILE A 471 -9.30 24.20 -7.10
CA ILE A 471 -9.41 23.85 -5.69
C ILE A 471 -10.86 24.01 -5.20
N LYS A 472 -11.57 25.01 -5.73
CA LYS A 472 -12.86 25.46 -5.20
C LYS A 472 -14.07 24.91 -5.94
N ASP A 473 -13.90 24.50 -7.19
CA ASP A 473 -14.96 23.94 -8.01
C ASP A 473 -14.77 22.42 -8.16
N PRO A 474 -15.63 21.60 -7.53
CA PRO A 474 -15.58 20.14 -7.68
C PRO A 474 -15.73 19.65 -9.12
N SER A 475 -16.30 20.48 -10.01
CA SER A 475 -16.48 20.19 -11.43
C SER A 475 -15.33 20.69 -12.30
N PHE A 476 -14.23 21.16 -11.69
CA PHE A 476 -13.12 21.74 -12.44
C PHE A 476 -12.57 20.80 -13.50
N TYR A 477 -12.11 19.62 -13.08
CA TYR A 477 -11.48 18.63 -13.95
C TYR A 477 -12.45 17.90 -14.89
N SER A 478 -13.77 17.97 -14.63
CA SER A 478 -14.76 17.34 -15.50
C SER A 478 -15.27 18.28 -16.59
N SER A 479 -15.47 19.58 -16.29
CA SER A 479 -16.12 20.49 -17.23
C SER A 479 -15.77 21.97 -17.10
N THR A 480 -15.48 22.49 -15.90
CA THR A 480 -15.32 23.95 -15.74
C THR A 480 -14.06 24.48 -16.42
N TYR A 481 -12.98 23.70 -16.52
CA TYR A 481 -11.76 24.13 -17.24
C TYR A 481 -12.06 24.56 -18.69
N LYS A 482 -13.08 23.96 -19.33
CA LYS A 482 -13.45 24.25 -20.74
C LYS A 482 -13.92 25.69 -20.92
N LYS A 483 -14.45 26.34 -19.87
CA LYS A 483 -14.97 27.71 -19.91
C LYS A 483 -13.89 28.77 -20.12
N PHE A 484 -12.63 28.47 -19.83
CA PHE A 484 -11.52 29.40 -20.01
C PHE A 484 -11.06 29.50 -21.49
N GLY A 485 -11.55 28.60 -22.35
CA GLY A 485 -11.33 28.62 -23.79
C GLY A 485 -10.22 27.67 -24.23
N SER A 486 -10.44 26.97 -25.35
CA SER A 486 -9.45 26.06 -25.96
C SER A 486 -8.31 26.85 -26.62
N LEU A 487 -7.09 26.31 -26.51
CA LEU A 487 -5.87 26.83 -27.14
C LEU A 487 -5.52 26.05 -28.40
N ASP A 488 -5.39 24.72 -28.29
CA ASP A 488 -5.00 23.84 -29.38
C ASP A 488 -5.33 22.37 -29.02
N SER A 489 -5.19 21.45 -29.98
CA SER A 489 -5.33 20.02 -29.75
C SER A 489 -4.39 19.20 -30.63
N THR A 490 -3.89 18.08 -30.11
CA THR A 490 -3.07 17.12 -30.85
C THR A 490 -3.56 15.69 -30.60
N THR A 491 -3.39 14.82 -31.58
CA THR A 491 -3.92 13.44 -31.57
C THR A 491 -2.78 12.43 -31.62
N GLY A 492 -2.98 11.26 -31.04
CA GLY A 492 -2.00 10.16 -31.09
C GLY A 492 -0.78 10.38 -30.20
N VAL A 493 -0.90 11.16 -29.12
CA VAL A 493 0.17 11.38 -28.14
C VAL A 493 0.41 10.10 -27.35
N LYS A 494 1.64 9.58 -27.40
CA LYS A 494 2.02 8.34 -26.71
C LYS A 494 2.75 8.58 -25.38
N ALA A 495 3.39 9.73 -25.22
CA ALA A 495 4.04 10.15 -23.98
C ALA A 495 3.16 11.21 -23.30
N LEU A 496 2.37 10.78 -22.30
CA LEU A 496 1.50 11.68 -21.53
C LEU A 496 2.22 12.39 -20.38
N ASN A 497 3.35 11.82 -19.93
CA ASN A 497 4.20 12.43 -18.92
C ASN A 497 5.03 13.55 -19.54
N TYR A 498 4.98 14.74 -18.97
CA TYR A 498 5.80 15.87 -19.40
C TYR A 498 6.38 16.60 -18.18
N ILE A 499 7.60 17.12 -18.34
CA ILE A 499 8.24 18.03 -17.38
C ILE A 499 8.45 19.34 -18.13
N TYR A 500 7.99 20.46 -17.55
CA TYR A 500 8.27 21.80 -18.05
C TYR A 500 9.39 22.41 -17.22
N GLU A 501 10.57 22.53 -17.79
CA GLU A 501 11.68 23.27 -17.17
C GLU A 501 11.63 24.74 -17.59
N THR A 502 11.55 25.66 -16.63
CA THR A 502 11.73 27.08 -16.92
C THR A 502 13.20 27.34 -17.22
N HIS A 503 13.56 27.54 -18.49
CA HIS A 503 14.84 28.13 -18.82
C HIS A 503 14.84 29.61 -18.44
N CYS A 504 15.52 29.94 -17.34
CA CYS A 504 15.87 31.32 -17.02
C CYS A 504 16.85 31.82 -18.08
N TRP A 505 16.37 32.57 -19.07
CA TRP A 505 17.24 33.40 -19.89
C TRP A 505 17.73 34.54 -19.00
N ILE A 506 19.01 34.49 -18.64
CA ILE A 506 19.72 35.62 -18.06
C ILE A 506 19.76 36.71 -19.14
N LEU A 507 19.02 37.79 -18.93
CA LEU A 507 19.23 39.09 -19.59
C LEU A 507 20.08 39.99 -18.71
#